data_AF-A0AA46STI4-F1
#
_entry.id   AF-A0AA46STI4-F1
#
_cell.length_a   1.000
_cell.length_b   1.000
_cell.length_c   1.000
_cell.angle_alpha   90.00
_cell.angle_beta   90.00
_cell.angle_gamma   90.00
#
_symmetry.space_group_name_H-M   'P 1'
#
loop_
_entity.id
_entity.type
_entity.pdbx_description
1 polymer ?
#
loop_
_entity_poly.entity_id
_entity_poly.type
_entity_poly.pdbx_seq_one_letter_code
_entity_poly.pdbx_strand_id
1 'polypeptide(L)'
;MTEWYYADAAQQRHGPLAAADLQQRFQRGEIGLSTLVWREGLSEWRTLAEFVDELGLTQAPAPAIAPIEVDRETPPPPPAATVPDAWTAPAPAVAASPYAAPSAVLDGGARVVGGGEVVQAGFWKRVAAYLIDAFLVGIVANVIQFVVMLGFFGITGFGKQPDFSTAAGIVMLLLLYLLPMAIAALYYGLFHASTKQATLGKMAVGIKVVRTDGSRITVSRGVGRYFGFMLSSLTLGIGLLMAAFTERKQALHDMLCDTLVVDKWAYTDHPEWQQRKLGTVTVVILALFGLLSAAALLVVVLAIGVAAKGGWH
;
A
#
# COMPACT_ATOMS: atom_id res chain seq x y z
N MET A 1 -29.62 28.38 34.95
CA MET A 1 -28.76 28.34 33.76
C MET A 1 -28.29 26.91 33.62
N THR A 2 -28.31 26.34 32.43
CA THR A 2 -27.91 24.94 32.25
C THR A 2 -26.39 24.86 32.21
N GLU A 3 -25.79 24.21 33.19
CA GLU A 3 -24.34 24.05 33.28
C GLU A 3 -23.87 22.93 32.35
N TRP A 4 -22.91 23.23 31.48
CA TRP A 4 -22.36 22.30 30.51
C TRP A 4 -20.92 21.91 30.83
N TYR A 5 -20.55 20.73 30.39
CA TYR A 5 -19.20 20.19 30.46
C TYR A 5 -18.80 19.67 29.09
N TYR A 6 -17.51 19.73 28.75
CA TYR A 6 -16.96 19.10 27.55
C TYR A 6 -15.73 18.24 27.87
N ALA A 7 -15.45 17.24 27.04
CA ALA A 7 -14.24 16.45 27.11
C ALA A 7 -13.32 16.82 25.94
N ASP A 8 -12.07 17.18 26.22
CA ASP A 8 -11.09 17.50 25.19
C ASP A 8 -10.54 16.24 24.47
N ALA A 9 -9.62 16.44 23.52
CA ALA A 9 -8.98 15.35 22.78
C ALA A 9 -8.17 14.40 23.69
N ALA A 10 -7.76 14.84 24.89
CA ALA A 10 -7.09 14.03 25.89
C ALA A 10 -8.08 13.36 26.87
N GLN A 11 -9.39 13.43 26.60
CA GLN A 11 -10.47 12.91 27.45
C GLN A 11 -10.53 13.58 28.85
N GLN A 12 -9.96 14.78 28.98
CA GLN A 12 -10.05 15.54 30.22
C GLN A 12 -11.35 16.33 30.26
N ARG A 13 -12.06 16.26 31.40
CA ARG A 13 -13.34 16.94 31.61
C ARG A 13 -13.11 18.41 31.99
N HIS A 14 -13.72 19.32 31.25
CA HIS A 14 -13.71 20.76 31.51
C HIS A 14 -15.15 21.26 31.78
N GLY A 15 -15.32 22.07 32.81
CA GLY A 15 -16.61 22.63 33.24
C GLY A 15 -16.71 22.82 34.76
N PRO A 16 -17.82 23.38 35.27
CA PRO A 16 -19.02 23.78 34.53
C PRO A 16 -18.83 25.09 33.73
N LEU A 17 -19.47 25.17 32.57
CA LEU A 17 -19.46 26.31 31.65
C LEU A 17 -20.88 26.70 31.25
N ALA A 18 -21.11 27.98 31.00
CA ALA A 18 -22.37 28.43 30.43
C ALA A 18 -22.45 28.07 28.94
N ALA A 19 -23.68 27.96 28.42
CA ALA A 19 -23.90 27.69 26.98
C ALA A 19 -23.19 28.72 26.07
N ALA A 20 -23.13 29.98 26.49
CA ALA A 20 -22.42 31.04 25.76
C ALA A 20 -20.90 30.83 25.67
N ASP A 21 -20.29 30.24 26.71
CA ASP A 21 -18.86 29.95 26.71
C ASP A 21 -18.53 28.80 25.74
N LEU A 22 -19.41 27.79 25.66
CA LEU A 22 -19.29 26.73 24.65
C LEU A 22 -19.40 27.28 23.23
N GLN A 23 -20.35 28.20 22.97
CA GLN A 23 -20.47 28.87 21.67
C GLN A 23 -19.18 29.63 21.32
N GLN A 24 -18.62 30.39 22.26
CA GLN A 24 -17.40 31.17 22.01
C GLN A 24 -16.20 30.27 21.69
N ARG A 25 -16.06 29.14 22.39
CA ARG A 25 -14.99 28.16 22.15
C ARG A 25 -15.13 27.46 20.81
N PHE A 26 -16.36 27.13 20.42
CA PHE A 26 -16.67 26.58 19.10
C PHE A 26 -16.31 27.58 17.98
N GLN A 27 -16.66 28.86 18.16
CA GLN A 27 -16.28 29.92 17.20
C GLN A 27 -14.77 30.14 17.09
N ARG A 28 -14.02 29.90 18.17
CA ARG A 28 -12.54 29.95 18.19
C ARG A 28 -11.87 28.69 17.63
N GLY A 29 -12.63 27.64 17.33
CA GLY A 29 -12.12 26.36 16.86
C GLY A 29 -11.41 25.52 17.95
N GLU A 30 -11.60 25.85 19.23
CA GLU A 30 -11.03 25.09 20.35
C GLU A 30 -11.75 23.75 20.56
N ILE A 31 -13.02 23.69 20.20
CA ILE A 31 -13.87 22.49 20.26
C ILE A 31 -14.59 22.31 18.93
N GLY A 32 -14.81 21.06 18.53
CA GLY A 32 -15.42 20.69 17.24
C GLY A 32 -16.76 19.98 17.43
N LEU A 33 -17.45 19.71 16.32
CA LEU A 33 -18.75 19.01 16.35
C LEU A 33 -18.66 17.58 16.90
N SER A 34 -17.48 16.95 16.84
CA SER A 34 -17.21 15.63 17.42
C SER A 34 -16.82 15.67 18.90
N THR A 35 -16.67 16.86 19.50
CA THR A 35 -16.34 17.02 20.92
C THR A 35 -17.51 16.51 21.77
N LEU A 36 -17.21 15.68 22.77
CA LEU A 36 -18.22 15.17 23.70
C LEU A 36 -18.61 16.24 24.70
N VAL A 37 -19.90 16.46 24.86
CA VAL A 37 -20.50 17.38 25.83
C VAL A 37 -21.53 16.67 26.72
N TRP A 38 -21.67 17.18 27.93
CA TRP A 38 -22.63 16.69 28.90
C TRP A 38 -23.24 17.85 29.67
N ARG A 39 -24.50 17.69 30.09
CA ARG A 39 -25.20 18.63 30.96
C ARG A 39 -26.10 17.87 31.92
N GLU A 40 -26.49 18.55 32.99
CA GLU A 40 -27.44 18.02 33.96
C GLU A 40 -28.75 17.61 33.27
N GLY A 41 -29.17 16.35 33.49
CA GLY A 41 -30.33 15.73 32.84
C GLY A 41 -30.01 14.74 31.71
N LEU A 42 -28.75 14.65 31.27
CA LEU A 42 -28.32 13.60 30.32
C LEU A 42 -27.77 12.38 31.06
N SER A 43 -28.16 11.18 30.62
CA SER A 43 -27.65 9.91 31.17
C SER A 43 -26.21 9.59 30.72
N GLU A 44 -25.77 10.16 29.59
CA GLU A 44 -24.46 9.89 29.00
C GLU A 44 -23.90 11.12 28.25
N TRP A 45 -22.60 11.09 27.97
CA TRP A 45 -21.91 12.08 27.15
C TRP A 45 -22.36 11.95 25.69
N ARG A 46 -22.73 13.06 25.06
CA ARG A 46 -23.21 13.10 23.68
C ARG A 46 -22.37 14.07 22.85
N THR A 47 -22.42 13.97 21.53
CA THR A 47 -21.58 14.82 20.68
C THR A 47 -22.14 16.24 20.56
N LEU A 48 -21.27 17.25 20.44
CA LEU A 48 -21.68 18.65 20.26
C LEU A 48 -22.55 18.83 19.00
N ALA A 49 -22.34 18.00 17.98
CA ALA A 49 -23.15 17.93 16.76
C ALA A 49 -24.66 17.77 17.04
N GLU A 50 -25.02 17.02 18.09
CA GLU A 50 -26.40 16.73 18.44
C GLU A 50 -27.13 17.90 19.11
N PHE A 51 -26.38 18.93 19.51
CA PHE A 51 -26.90 20.12 20.20
C PHE A 51 -26.65 21.41 19.41
N VAL A 52 -26.34 21.33 18.11
CA VAL A 52 -26.07 22.50 17.26
C VAL A 52 -27.25 23.46 17.22
N ASP A 53 -28.46 22.95 17.05
CA ASP A 53 -29.68 23.77 17.00
C ASP A 53 -30.04 24.35 18.37
N GLU A 54 -29.82 23.58 19.45
CA GLU A 54 -30.12 23.98 20.82
C GLU A 54 -29.15 25.03 21.35
N LEU A 55 -27.86 24.87 21.04
CA LEU A 55 -26.81 25.82 21.40
C LEU A 55 -26.64 26.92 20.36
N GLY A 56 -27.51 27.01 19.34
CA GLY A 56 -27.42 28.05 18.30
C GLY A 56 -26.05 28.16 17.64
N LEU A 57 -25.37 27.02 17.44
CA LEU A 57 -24.01 26.94 16.88
C LEU A 57 -24.06 27.13 15.36
N THR A 58 -24.35 28.35 14.90
CA THR A 58 -24.26 28.70 13.48
C THR A 58 -22.80 28.67 13.04
N GLN A 59 -22.50 27.86 12.03
CA GLN A 59 -21.21 27.89 11.36
C GLN A 59 -21.05 29.29 10.73
N ALA A 60 -20.11 30.09 11.23
CA ALA A 60 -19.73 31.31 10.53
C ALA A 60 -19.29 30.91 9.11
N PRO A 61 -19.66 31.66 8.06
CA PRO A 61 -19.14 31.42 6.71
C PRO A 61 -17.62 31.34 6.81
N ALA A 62 -17.04 30.24 6.33
CA ALA A 62 -15.59 30.09 6.29
C ALA A 62 -15.00 31.38 5.70
N PRO A 63 -14.01 32.02 6.34
CA PRO A 63 -13.37 33.18 5.74
C PRO A 63 -12.86 32.74 4.38
N ALA A 64 -13.30 33.43 3.33
CA ALA A 64 -12.77 33.23 2.00
C ALA A 64 -11.26 33.43 2.11
N ILE A 65 -10.51 32.35 1.88
CA ILE A 65 -9.06 32.41 1.81
C ILE A 65 -8.74 33.31 0.61
N ALA A 66 -8.39 34.56 0.88
CA ALA A 66 -7.78 35.42 -0.12
C ALA A 66 -6.51 34.70 -0.62
N PRO A 67 -6.25 34.67 -1.94
CA PRO A 67 -5.02 34.10 -2.46
C PRO A 67 -3.83 34.75 -1.75
N ILE A 68 -2.99 33.93 -1.12
CA ILE A 68 -1.70 34.38 -0.61
C ILE A 68 -0.88 34.76 -1.84
N GLU A 69 -0.66 36.05 -2.05
CA GLU A 69 0.33 36.57 -2.99
C GLU A 69 1.70 36.23 -2.40
N VAL A 70 2.22 35.06 -2.76
CA VAL A 70 3.60 34.68 -2.47
C VAL A 70 4.45 35.53 -3.42
N ASP A 71 5.14 36.51 -2.86
CA ASP A 71 6.17 37.28 -3.55
C ASP A 71 7.32 36.33 -3.91
N ARG A 72 7.15 35.61 -5.02
CA ARG A 72 8.22 34.87 -5.68
C ARG A 72 8.81 35.81 -6.70
N GLU A 73 9.95 36.41 -6.35
CA GLU A 73 10.88 36.92 -7.34
C GLU A 73 11.29 35.74 -8.24
N THR A 74 10.55 35.55 -9.33
CA THR A 74 10.90 34.61 -10.39
C THR A 74 12.06 35.18 -11.18
N PRO A 75 13.17 34.43 -11.36
CA PRO A 75 14.16 34.77 -12.37
C PRO A 75 13.49 34.85 -13.74
N PRO A 76 13.85 35.79 -14.62
CA PRO A 76 13.18 35.95 -15.91
C PRO A 76 13.31 34.66 -16.74
N PRO A 77 12.20 34.18 -17.35
CA PRO A 77 12.24 33.03 -18.24
C PRO A 77 13.03 33.34 -19.52
N PRO A 78 13.70 32.35 -20.13
CA PRO A 78 14.25 32.51 -21.47
C PRO A 78 13.11 32.86 -22.46
N PRO A 79 13.37 33.70 -23.48
CA PRO A 79 12.34 34.15 -24.40
C PRO A 79 11.70 32.95 -25.12
N ALA A 80 10.42 32.73 -24.86
CA ALA A 80 9.60 31.77 -25.58
C ALA A 80 9.35 32.27 -27.00
N ALA A 81 9.51 31.38 -27.98
CA ALA A 81 9.15 31.65 -29.36
C ALA A 81 7.66 32.03 -29.44
N THR A 82 7.37 33.21 -29.97
CA THR A 82 6.02 33.70 -30.20
C THR A 82 5.37 32.89 -31.33
N VAL A 83 4.37 32.07 -30.98
CA VAL A 83 3.47 31.48 -31.97
C VAL A 83 2.52 32.59 -32.43
N PRO A 84 2.34 32.86 -33.74
CA PRO A 84 1.45 33.91 -34.21
C PRO A 84 0.00 33.65 -33.78
N ASP A 85 -0.71 34.71 -33.38
CA ASP A 85 -2.13 34.73 -32.94
C ASP A 85 -3.15 34.15 -33.95
N ALA A 86 -2.70 33.74 -35.14
CA ALA A 86 -3.52 33.05 -36.13
C ALA A 86 -3.88 31.59 -35.75
N TRP A 87 -3.25 31.02 -34.70
CA TRP A 87 -3.44 29.62 -34.29
C TRP A 87 -4.11 29.43 -32.92
N THR A 88 -4.55 30.51 -32.26
CA THR A 88 -5.33 30.43 -31.02
C THR A 88 -6.82 30.30 -31.36
N ALA A 89 -7.33 29.07 -31.34
CA ALA A 89 -8.78 28.86 -31.33
C ALA A 89 -9.35 29.39 -30.00
N PRO A 90 -10.40 30.23 -30.00
CA PRO A 90 -11.03 30.65 -28.75
C PRO A 90 -11.60 29.43 -28.03
N ALA A 91 -11.34 29.35 -26.72
CA ALA A 91 -11.88 28.30 -25.86
C ALA A 91 -13.41 28.29 -25.99
N PRO A 92 -14.06 27.13 -26.20
CA PRO A 92 -15.51 27.08 -26.26
C PRO A 92 -16.07 27.52 -24.91
N ALA A 93 -16.83 28.61 -24.90
CA ALA A 93 -17.66 29.00 -23.78
C ALA A 93 -18.65 27.84 -23.53
N VAL A 94 -18.39 27.05 -22.49
CA VAL A 94 -19.30 25.99 -22.05
C VAL A 94 -20.51 26.69 -21.44
N ALA A 95 -21.49 27.02 -22.28
CA ALA A 95 -22.82 27.35 -21.83
C ALA A 95 -23.34 26.15 -21.01
N ALA A 96 -23.70 26.40 -19.75
CA ALA A 96 -24.31 25.41 -18.88
C ALA A 96 -25.65 24.96 -19.49
N SER A 97 -25.61 23.88 -20.27
CA SER A 97 -26.81 23.27 -20.84
C SER A 97 -27.68 22.74 -19.69
N PRO A 98 -28.98 23.08 -19.62
CA PRO A 98 -29.91 22.51 -18.64
C PRO A 98 -30.13 21.00 -18.82
N TYR A 99 -29.62 20.40 -19.91
CA TYR A 99 -29.61 18.97 -20.16
C TYR A 99 -28.21 18.35 -20.01
N ALA A 100 -27.26 19.04 -19.36
CA ALA A 100 -25.97 18.45 -19.04
C ALA A 100 -26.18 17.26 -18.08
N ALA A 101 -25.72 16.07 -18.48
CA ALA A 101 -25.75 14.90 -17.63
C ALA A 101 -24.95 15.18 -16.34
N PRO A 102 -25.44 14.77 -15.15
CA PRO A 102 -24.71 14.96 -13.91
C PRO A 102 -23.34 14.29 -14.01
N SER A 103 -22.28 15.10 -14.00
CA SER A 103 -20.91 14.61 -13.93
C SER A 103 -20.55 14.37 -12.46
N ALA A 104 -20.65 13.12 -12.03
CA ALA A 104 -20.00 12.70 -10.80
C ALA A 104 -18.49 12.67 -11.06
N VAL A 105 -17.72 13.45 -10.31
CA VAL A 105 -16.27 13.24 -10.23
C VAL A 105 -16.07 11.88 -9.58
N LEU A 106 -15.78 10.86 -10.38
CA LEU A 106 -15.28 9.60 -9.88
C LEU A 106 -13.89 9.88 -9.32
N ASP A 107 -13.81 10.24 -8.04
CA ASP A 107 -12.55 10.20 -7.33
C ASP A 107 -12.12 8.72 -7.29
N GLY A 108 -11.34 8.32 -8.29
CA GLY A 108 -10.90 6.93 -8.49
C GLY A 108 -9.93 6.44 -7.40
N GLY A 109 -9.60 7.29 -6.44
CA GLY A 109 -8.96 6.92 -5.20
C GLY A 109 -10.00 6.41 -4.22
N ALA A 110 -9.89 5.14 -3.81
CA ALA A 110 -10.58 4.67 -2.61
C ALA A 110 -10.30 5.66 -1.48
N ARG A 111 -11.34 6.30 -0.94
CA ARG A 111 -11.22 7.26 0.15
C ARG A 111 -10.51 6.57 1.31
N VAL A 112 -9.32 7.04 1.64
CA VAL A 112 -8.54 6.48 2.77
C VAL A 112 -9.27 6.90 4.04
N VAL A 113 -10.00 5.97 4.65
CA VAL A 113 -10.67 6.21 5.94
C VAL A 113 -9.64 6.07 7.05
N GLY A 114 -9.18 7.21 7.60
CA GLY A 114 -8.24 7.27 8.72
C GLY A 114 -8.92 7.21 10.09
N GLY A 115 -8.13 7.00 11.15
CA GLY A 115 -8.57 7.14 12.55
C GLY A 115 -9.06 5.86 13.25
N GLY A 116 -9.23 4.76 12.51
CA GLY A 116 -9.59 3.44 13.08
C GLY A 116 -8.38 2.58 13.44
N GLU A 117 -8.61 1.48 14.16
CA GLU A 117 -7.56 0.48 14.41
C GLU A 117 -7.15 -0.21 13.11
N VAL A 118 -5.83 -0.32 12.88
CA VAL A 118 -5.24 -0.95 11.69
C VAL A 118 -4.63 -2.30 12.05
N VAL A 119 -5.22 -3.38 11.56
CA VAL A 119 -4.71 -4.74 11.73
C VAL A 119 -3.54 -4.98 10.77
N GLN A 120 -2.33 -4.99 11.35
CA GLN A 120 -1.10 -5.30 10.61
C GLN A 120 -1.00 -6.79 10.26
N ALA A 121 -0.61 -7.09 9.03
CA ALA A 121 -0.41 -8.45 8.55
C ALA A 121 0.79 -9.11 9.24
N GLY A 122 0.53 -10.19 9.97
CA GLY A 122 1.56 -10.98 10.64
C GLY A 122 2.51 -11.69 9.67
N PHE A 123 3.66 -12.11 10.20
CA PHE A 123 4.71 -12.83 9.47
C PHE A 123 4.17 -14.00 8.63
N TRP A 124 3.39 -14.90 9.23
CA TRP A 124 2.88 -16.10 8.53
C TRP A 124 1.92 -15.81 7.38
N LYS A 125 1.10 -14.75 7.45
CA LYS A 125 0.27 -14.32 6.30
C LYS A 125 1.16 -13.86 5.15
N ARG A 126 2.25 -13.13 5.45
CA ARG A 126 3.22 -12.65 4.46
C ARG A 126 4.00 -13.82 3.83
N VAL A 127 4.40 -14.81 4.63
CA VAL A 127 5.05 -16.04 4.14
C VAL A 127 4.13 -16.79 3.19
N ALA A 128 2.88 -17.06 3.60
CA ALA A 128 1.93 -17.76 2.74
C ALA A 128 1.65 -17.01 1.43
N ALA A 129 1.50 -15.68 1.48
CA ALA A 129 1.37 -14.87 0.27
C ALA A 129 2.59 -15.00 -0.63
N TYR A 130 3.80 -14.92 -0.07
CA TYR A 130 5.04 -15.07 -0.83
C TYR A 130 5.17 -16.45 -1.46
N LEU A 131 4.77 -17.53 -0.78
CA LEU A 131 4.78 -18.88 -1.33
C LEU A 131 3.87 -19.01 -2.57
N ILE A 132 2.66 -18.44 -2.50
CA ILE A 132 1.74 -18.41 -3.64
C ILE A 132 2.32 -17.58 -4.78
N ASP A 133 2.82 -16.37 -4.48
CA ASP A 133 3.39 -15.48 -5.49
C ASP A 133 4.63 -16.11 -6.15
N ALA A 134 5.53 -16.72 -5.37
CA ALA A 134 6.74 -17.35 -5.86
C ALA A 134 6.43 -18.54 -6.78
N PHE A 135 5.40 -19.32 -6.47
CA PHE A 135 4.94 -20.40 -7.33
C PHE A 135 4.38 -19.87 -8.66
N LEU A 136 3.49 -18.88 -8.60
CA LEU A 136 2.86 -18.30 -9.80
C LEU A 136 3.88 -17.57 -10.69
N VAL A 137 4.65 -16.66 -10.11
CA VAL A 137 5.69 -15.90 -10.82
C VAL A 137 6.77 -16.85 -11.31
N GLY A 138 7.13 -17.87 -10.54
CA GLY A 138 8.10 -18.88 -10.93
C GLY A 138 7.67 -19.63 -12.18
N ILE A 139 6.44 -20.14 -12.24
CA ILE A 139 5.93 -20.84 -13.44
C ILE A 139 5.95 -19.91 -14.66
N VAL A 140 5.37 -18.71 -14.51
CA VAL A 140 5.27 -17.75 -15.62
C VAL A 140 6.65 -17.33 -16.11
N ALA A 141 7.57 -17.00 -15.18
CA ALA A 141 8.93 -16.63 -15.51
C ALA A 141 9.69 -17.78 -16.19
N ASN A 142 9.54 -19.03 -15.73
CA ASN A 142 10.19 -20.19 -16.37
C ASN A 142 9.66 -20.43 -17.79
N VAL A 143 8.35 -20.31 -18.02
CA VAL A 143 7.77 -20.46 -19.37
C VAL A 143 8.27 -19.36 -20.30
N ILE A 144 8.26 -18.11 -19.85
CA ILE A 144 8.78 -16.98 -20.63
C ILE A 144 10.28 -17.17 -20.90
N GLN A 145 11.05 -17.52 -19.87
CA GLN A 145 12.48 -17.79 -19.98
C GLN A 145 12.75 -18.88 -21.01
N PHE A 146 12.01 -19.98 -20.97
CA PHE A 146 12.14 -21.09 -21.92
C PHE A 146 11.92 -20.61 -23.35
N VAL A 147 10.84 -19.86 -23.61
CA VAL A 147 10.54 -19.34 -24.97
C VAL A 147 11.63 -18.37 -25.44
N VAL A 148 12.08 -17.44 -24.59
CA VAL A 148 13.15 -16.49 -24.94
C VAL A 148 14.47 -17.22 -25.20
N MET A 149 14.83 -18.20 -24.37
CA MET A 149 16.05 -18.99 -24.55
C MET A 149 15.97 -19.87 -25.81
N LEU A 150 14.80 -20.45 -26.11
CA LEU A 150 14.60 -21.24 -27.33
C LEU A 150 14.83 -20.38 -28.58
N GLY A 151 14.28 -19.16 -28.62
CA GLY A 151 14.52 -18.22 -29.71
C GLY A 151 15.98 -17.80 -29.80
N PHE A 152 16.63 -17.52 -28.66
CA PHE A 152 18.03 -17.14 -28.61
C PHE A 152 18.96 -18.24 -29.15
N PHE A 153 18.73 -19.51 -28.76
CA PHE A 153 19.48 -20.66 -29.29
C PHE A 153 19.14 -20.96 -30.75
N GLY A 154 17.93 -20.66 -31.21
CA GLY A 154 17.57 -20.73 -32.63
C GLY A 154 18.41 -19.80 -33.50
N ILE A 155 18.82 -18.64 -32.97
CA ILE A 155 19.67 -17.66 -33.67
C ILE A 155 21.16 -17.98 -33.53
N THR A 156 21.61 -18.37 -32.33
CA THR A 156 23.04 -18.56 -32.01
C THR A 156 23.56 -19.99 -32.30
N GLY A 157 22.64 -20.95 -32.45
CA GLY A 157 22.90 -22.35 -32.76
C GLY A 157 22.70 -23.26 -31.56
N PHE A 158 21.86 -24.28 -31.71
CA PHE A 158 21.65 -25.32 -30.70
C PHE A 158 22.89 -26.20 -30.49
N GLY A 159 23.11 -26.65 -29.26
CA GLY A 159 24.17 -27.60 -28.91
C GLY A 159 25.58 -26.99 -28.83
N LYS A 160 25.75 -25.71 -29.16
CA LYS A 160 27.00 -24.99 -28.90
C LYS A 160 27.12 -24.71 -27.41
N GLN A 161 28.32 -24.92 -26.87
CA GLN A 161 28.58 -24.50 -25.50
C GLN A 161 28.55 -22.97 -25.42
N PRO A 162 27.96 -22.40 -24.35
CA PRO A 162 27.95 -20.96 -24.18
C PRO A 162 29.37 -20.42 -24.02
N ASP A 163 29.73 -19.46 -24.87
CA ASP A 163 30.99 -18.71 -24.75
C ASP A 163 30.73 -17.31 -24.20
N PHE A 164 30.99 -17.14 -22.90
CA PHE A 164 30.79 -15.88 -22.16
C PHE A 164 31.81 -14.78 -22.48
N SER A 165 32.85 -15.06 -23.28
CA SER A 165 33.76 -14.03 -23.77
C SER A 165 33.18 -13.23 -24.94
N THR A 166 32.12 -13.76 -25.58
CA THR A 166 31.45 -13.13 -26.71
C THR A 166 30.28 -12.23 -26.28
N ALA A 167 29.93 -11.27 -27.13
CA ALA A 167 28.72 -10.45 -26.92
C ALA A 167 27.45 -11.31 -26.77
N ALA A 168 27.33 -12.40 -27.55
CA ALA A 168 26.19 -13.31 -27.46
C ALA A 168 26.15 -14.02 -26.10
N GLY A 169 27.27 -14.53 -25.60
CA GLY A 169 27.32 -15.15 -24.27
C GLY A 169 27.00 -14.17 -23.14
N ILE A 170 27.47 -12.92 -23.23
CA ILE A 170 27.10 -11.86 -22.28
C ILE A 170 25.59 -11.60 -22.32
N VAL A 171 25.00 -11.45 -23.50
CA VAL A 171 23.55 -11.26 -23.65
C VAL A 171 22.79 -12.45 -23.07
N MET A 172 23.24 -13.69 -23.30
CA MET A 172 22.64 -14.88 -22.72
C MET A 172 22.66 -14.83 -21.19
N LEU A 173 23.79 -14.44 -20.59
CA LEU A 173 23.94 -14.31 -19.14
C LEU A 173 23.01 -13.23 -18.57
N LEU A 174 22.92 -12.07 -19.24
CA LEU A 174 21.97 -11.02 -18.85
C LEU A 174 20.53 -11.51 -18.96
N LEU A 175 20.15 -12.21 -20.04
CA LEU A 175 18.81 -12.78 -20.18
C LEU A 175 18.54 -13.87 -19.14
N LEU A 176 19.55 -14.64 -18.74
CA LEU A 176 19.38 -15.70 -17.73
C LEU A 176 19.07 -15.13 -16.34
N TYR A 177 19.74 -14.04 -15.95
CA TYR A 177 19.62 -13.49 -14.60
C TYR A 177 18.68 -12.28 -14.50
N LEU A 178 18.73 -11.36 -15.46
CA LEU A 178 17.96 -10.11 -15.41
C LEU A 178 16.51 -10.28 -15.87
N LEU A 179 16.22 -11.20 -16.81
CA LEU A 179 14.84 -11.41 -17.28
C LEU A 179 13.90 -11.87 -16.16
N PRO A 180 14.18 -12.93 -15.38
CA PRO A 180 13.29 -13.34 -14.28
C PRO A 180 13.22 -12.27 -13.19
N MET A 181 14.33 -11.57 -12.92
CA MET A 181 14.35 -10.46 -11.97
C MET A 181 13.46 -9.30 -12.43
N ALA A 182 13.48 -8.95 -13.71
CA ALA A 182 12.63 -7.91 -14.29
C ALA A 182 11.16 -8.30 -14.27
N ILE A 183 10.82 -9.55 -14.61
CA ILE A 183 9.45 -10.08 -14.52
C ILE A 183 8.92 -9.96 -13.10
N ALA A 184 9.71 -10.39 -12.10
CA ALA A 184 9.31 -10.31 -10.70
C ALA A 184 9.19 -8.86 -10.23
N ALA A 185 10.15 -7.99 -10.54
CA ALA A 185 10.11 -6.57 -10.18
C ALA A 185 8.87 -5.88 -10.77
N LEU A 186 8.54 -6.16 -12.03
CA LEU A 186 7.36 -5.63 -12.70
C LEU A 186 6.07 -6.17 -12.06
N TYR A 187 6.00 -7.47 -11.79
CA TYR A 187 4.87 -8.11 -11.11
C TYR A 187 4.58 -7.43 -9.76
N TYR A 188 5.57 -7.39 -8.85
CA TYR A 188 5.38 -6.79 -7.53
C TYR A 188 5.13 -5.28 -7.62
N GLY A 189 5.84 -4.56 -8.50
CA GLY A 189 5.68 -3.13 -8.70
C GLY A 189 4.28 -2.74 -9.15
N LEU A 190 3.78 -3.39 -10.20
CA LEU A 190 2.46 -3.10 -10.76
C LEU A 190 1.33 -3.53 -9.83
N PHE A 191 1.39 -4.75 -9.26
CA PHE A 191 0.30 -5.25 -8.41
C PHE A 191 0.17 -4.44 -7.11
N HIS A 192 1.26 -4.03 -6.48
CA HIS A 192 1.17 -3.21 -5.28
C HIS A 192 0.67 -1.79 -5.58
N ALA A 193 0.95 -1.24 -6.77
CA ALA A 193 0.44 0.06 -7.21
C ALA A 193 -0.98 0.00 -7.82
N SER A 194 -1.52 -1.21 -8.00
CA SER A 194 -2.86 -1.42 -8.55
C SER A 194 -3.97 -1.00 -7.59
N THR A 195 -5.22 -1.00 -8.07
CA THR A 195 -6.42 -0.73 -7.25
C THR A 195 -6.61 -1.73 -6.12
N LYS A 196 -6.08 -2.95 -6.27
CA LYS A 196 -6.13 -3.99 -5.23
C LYS A 196 -5.01 -3.86 -4.21
N GLN A 197 -3.94 -3.13 -4.54
CA GLN A 197 -2.76 -2.91 -3.69
C GLN A 197 -2.11 -4.21 -3.20
N ALA A 198 -2.32 -5.31 -3.89
CA ALA A 198 -1.99 -6.64 -3.46
C ALA A 198 -1.64 -7.48 -4.68
N THR A 199 -0.62 -8.32 -4.55
CA THR A 199 -0.33 -9.42 -5.48
C THR A 199 -1.37 -10.52 -5.37
N LEU A 200 -1.36 -11.48 -6.29
CA LEU A 200 -2.36 -12.56 -6.29
C LEU A 200 -2.32 -13.40 -5.01
N GLY A 201 -1.11 -13.70 -4.50
CA GLY A 201 -0.93 -14.37 -3.21
C GLY A 201 -1.42 -13.53 -2.03
N LYS A 202 -1.15 -12.22 -2.04
CA LYS A 202 -1.65 -11.31 -1.00
C LYS A 202 -3.17 -11.20 -1.02
N MET A 203 -3.78 -11.17 -2.21
CA MET A 203 -5.24 -11.21 -2.38
C MET A 203 -5.82 -12.52 -1.83
N ALA A 204 -5.18 -13.66 -2.11
CA ALA A 204 -5.62 -14.97 -1.65
C ALA A 204 -5.62 -15.10 -0.11
N VAL A 205 -4.67 -14.48 0.58
CA VAL A 205 -4.60 -14.50 2.06
C VAL A 205 -5.23 -13.27 2.73
N GLY A 206 -5.81 -12.36 1.94
CA GLY A 206 -6.56 -11.20 2.43
C GLY A 206 -5.72 -10.07 3.03
N ILE A 207 -4.55 -9.79 2.47
CA ILE A 207 -3.69 -8.67 2.89
C ILE A 207 -3.37 -7.75 1.72
N LYS A 208 -3.02 -6.49 2.00
CA LYS A 208 -2.63 -5.49 0.99
C LYS A 208 -1.50 -4.59 1.47
N VAL A 209 -0.85 -3.90 0.52
CA VAL A 209 0.28 -3.00 0.77
C VAL A 209 -0.16 -1.55 0.63
N VAL A 210 0.05 -0.77 1.68
CA VAL A 210 -0.27 0.66 1.73
C VAL A 210 0.99 1.44 2.13
N ARG A 211 0.96 2.76 1.98
CA ARG A 211 1.93 3.64 2.62
C ARG A 211 1.63 3.77 4.11
N THR A 212 2.54 4.35 4.87
CA THR A 212 2.35 4.56 6.32
C THR A 212 1.15 5.45 6.65
N ASP A 213 0.77 6.34 5.74
CA ASP A 213 -0.44 7.17 5.79
C ASP A 213 -1.72 6.46 5.28
N GLY A 214 -1.62 5.19 4.87
CA GLY A 214 -2.72 4.41 4.31
C GLY A 214 -2.96 4.63 2.80
N SER A 215 -2.27 5.58 2.18
CA SER A 215 -2.41 5.86 0.75
C SER A 215 -1.83 4.74 -0.11
N ARG A 216 -2.14 4.80 -1.41
CA ARG A 216 -1.63 3.84 -2.39
C ARG A 216 -0.15 4.06 -2.68
N ILE A 217 0.60 2.97 -2.82
CA ILE A 217 2.01 3.05 -3.22
C ILE A 217 2.14 3.27 -4.74
N THR A 218 3.19 3.95 -5.16
CA THR A 218 3.53 4.12 -6.59
C THR A 218 4.22 2.88 -7.15
N VAL A 219 4.23 2.71 -8.47
CA VAL A 219 4.93 1.59 -9.15
C VAL A 219 6.43 1.60 -8.79
N SER A 220 7.07 2.77 -8.83
CA SER A 220 8.49 2.93 -8.48
C SER A 220 8.80 2.47 -7.05
N ARG A 221 7.92 2.81 -6.09
CA ARG A 221 8.04 2.37 -4.70
C ARG A 221 7.80 0.87 -4.57
N GLY A 222 6.86 0.30 -5.33
CA GLY A 222 6.64 -1.14 -5.39
C GLY A 222 7.84 -1.92 -5.94
N VAL A 223 8.49 -1.41 -6.99
CA VAL A 223 9.74 -1.95 -7.55
C VAL A 223 10.89 -1.83 -6.54
N GLY A 224 11.07 -0.65 -5.95
CA GLY A 224 12.07 -0.45 -4.89
C GLY A 224 11.88 -1.40 -3.71
N ARG A 225 10.62 -1.66 -3.33
CA ARG A 225 10.26 -2.63 -2.29
C ARG A 225 10.66 -4.06 -2.66
N TYR A 226 10.57 -4.45 -3.93
CA TYR A 226 11.05 -5.75 -4.41
C TYR A 226 12.58 -5.87 -4.29
N PHE A 227 13.33 -4.86 -4.71
CA PHE A 227 14.79 -4.87 -4.54
C PHE A 227 15.22 -4.80 -3.08
N GLY A 228 14.51 -4.04 -2.25
CA GLY A 228 14.71 -4.06 -0.79
C GLY A 228 14.43 -5.44 -0.20
N PHE A 229 13.46 -6.19 -0.73
CA PHE A 229 13.21 -7.57 -0.34
C PHE A 229 14.37 -8.49 -0.73
N MET A 230 14.95 -8.32 -1.93
CA MET A 230 16.17 -9.05 -2.32
C MET A 230 17.36 -8.72 -1.41
N LEU A 231 17.54 -7.46 -1.02
CA LEU A 231 18.56 -7.09 -0.04
C LEU A 231 18.29 -7.74 1.32
N SER A 232 17.02 -7.84 1.71
CA SER A 232 16.62 -8.51 2.94
C SER A 232 16.90 -10.02 2.91
N SER A 233 16.79 -10.68 1.75
CA SER A 233 17.16 -12.10 1.62
C SER A 233 18.68 -12.31 1.69
N LEU A 234 19.50 -11.35 1.23
CA LEU A 234 20.96 -11.39 1.39
C LEU A 234 21.40 -11.36 2.86
N THR A 235 20.60 -10.75 3.75
CA THR A 235 20.85 -10.76 5.21
C THR A 235 20.44 -12.07 5.90
N LEU A 236 20.53 -13.22 5.20
CA LEU A 236 20.07 -14.54 5.66
C LEU A 236 18.61 -14.56 6.13
N GLY A 237 17.77 -13.69 5.55
CA GLY A 237 16.35 -13.59 5.92
C GLY A 237 16.07 -12.80 7.20
N ILE A 238 17.09 -12.25 7.89
CA ILE A 238 16.90 -11.42 9.08
C ILE A 238 15.98 -10.23 8.76
N GLY A 239 16.19 -9.57 7.63
CA GLY A 239 15.35 -8.46 7.19
C GLY A 239 13.86 -8.83 6.98
N LEU A 240 13.55 -10.09 6.70
CA LEU A 240 12.16 -10.59 6.62
C LEU A 240 11.62 -10.91 8.03
N LEU A 241 12.44 -11.54 8.87
CA LEU A 241 12.09 -11.95 10.24
C LEU A 241 11.74 -10.76 11.13
N MET A 242 12.28 -9.56 10.86
CA MET A 242 11.91 -8.34 11.59
C MET A 242 10.39 -8.07 11.60
N ALA A 243 9.65 -8.50 10.58
CA ALA A 243 8.19 -8.37 10.57
C ALA A 243 7.48 -9.17 11.66
N ALA A 244 8.15 -10.16 12.27
CA ALA A 244 7.62 -10.92 13.40
C ALA A 244 7.80 -10.22 14.75
N PHE A 245 8.79 -9.32 14.87
CA PHE A 245 9.21 -8.73 16.15
C PHE A 245 8.96 -7.22 16.25
N THR A 246 8.78 -6.53 15.14
CA THR A 246 8.55 -5.08 15.12
C THR A 246 7.11 -4.72 15.51
N GLU A 247 6.92 -3.61 16.22
CA GLU A 247 5.61 -3.16 16.72
C GLU A 247 4.58 -3.03 15.60
N ARG A 248 4.99 -2.45 14.46
CA ARG A 248 4.15 -2.28 13.26
C ARG A 248 4.25 -3.46 12.29
N LYS A 249 4.91 -4.57 12.67
CA LYS A 249 5.14 -5.77 11.85
C LYS A 249 5.75 -5.48 10.47
N GLN A 250 6.69 -4.55 10.43
CA GLN A 250 7.42 -4.13 9.23
C GLN A 250 8.70 -4.96 9.04
N ALA A 251 8.94 -5.37 7.80
CA ALA A 251 10.22 -5.92 7.37
C ALA A 251 11.18 -4.79 6.95
N LEU A 252 12.47 -5.11 6.72
CA LEU A 252 13.48 -4.12 6.30
C LEU A 252 13.05 -3.34 5.06
N HIS A 253 12.55 -4.06 4.05
CA HIS A 253 12.08 -3.47 2.80
C HIS A 253 10.80 -2.64 2.98
N ASP A 254 10.01 -2.89 4.03
CA ASP A 254 8.84 -2.09 4.37
C ASP A 254 9.26 -0.73 4.90
N MET A 255 10.26 -0.73 5.79
CA MET A 255 10.83 0.47 6.40
C MET A 255 11.56 1.32 5.35
N LEU A 256 12.40 0.69 4.53
CA LEU A 256 13.15 1.37 3.46
C LEU A 256 12.22 2.09 2.46
N CYS A 257 11.06 1.50 2.18
CA CYS A 257 10.14 2.02 1.17
C CYS A 257 8.96 2.81 1.75
N ASP A 258 8.90 3.04 3.07
CA ASP A 258 7.79 3.74 3.71
C ASP A 258 6.44 3.06 3.40
N THR A 259 6.36 1.77 3.71
CA THR A 259 5.20 0.94 3.41
C THR A 259 4.78 0.06 4.59
N LEU A 260 3.50 -0.31 4.62
CA LEU A 260 2.89 -1.21 5.58
C LEU A 260 2.14 -2.32 4.84
N VAL A 261 2.01 -3.48 5.47
CA VAL A 261 1.11 -4.53 4.96
C VAL A 261 0.07 -4.80 6.01
N VAL A 262 -1.17 -4.61 5.60
CA VAL A 262 -2.34 -4.56 6.46
C VAL A 262 -3.38 -5.54 5.96
N ASP A 263 -4.40 -5.81 6.78
CA ASP A 263 -5.58 -6.53 6.34
C ASP A 263 -6.24 -5.82 5.13
N LYS A 264 -6.86 -6.59 4.23
CA LYS A 264 -7.49 -6.04 3.02
C LYS A 264 -8.53 -4.95 3.31
N TRP A 265 -9.20 -5.01 4.46
CA TRP A 265 -10.23 -4.06 4.88
C TRP A 265 -9.71 -2.84 5.64
N ALA A 266 -8.42 -2.80 5.98
CA ALA A 266 -7.83 -1.62 6.60
C ALA A 266 -7.91 -0.41 5.65
N TYR A 267 -8.17 0.79 6.19
CA TYR A 267 -8.33 2.04 5.41
C TYR A 267 -9.44 1.97 4.35
N THR A 268 -10.48 1.16 4.58
CA THR A 268 -11.69 1.12 3.76
C THR A 268 -12.88 1.60 4.56
N ASP A 269 -14.05 1.71 3.92
CA ASP A 269 -15.31 2.10 4.58
C ASP A 269 -15.79 1.08 5.63
N HIS A 270 -15.26 -0.15 5.60
CA HIS A 270 -15.62 -1.24 6.51
C HIS A 270 -14.42 -1.78 7.30
N PRO A 271 -13.77 -0.95 8.16
CA PRO A 271 -12.63 -1.38 8.97
C PRO A 271 -12.98 -2.47 9.99
N GLU A 272 -14.25 -2.67 10.31
CA GLU A 272 -14.77 -3.71 11.21
C GLU A 272 -14.60 -5.14 10.66
N TRP A 273 -14.41 -5.31 9.35
CA TRP A 273 -14.23 -6.62 8.72
C TRP A 273 -12.79 -7.15 8.78
N GLN A 274 -11.87 -6.39 9.37
CA GLN A 274 -10.46 -6.77 9.49
C GLN A 274 -10.27 -8.06 10.31
N GLN A 275 -9.39 -8.96 9.85
CA GLN A 275 -9.16 -10.25 10.49
C GLN A 275 -7.75 -10.36 11.08
N ARG A 276 -7.67 -10.50 12.41
CA ARG A 276 -6.38 -10.75 13.10
C ARG A 276 -5.87 -12.19 12.93
N LYS A 277 -6.79 -13.15 12.90
CA LYS A 277 -6.47 -14.59 12.82
C LYS A 277 -5.97 -14.96 11.42
N LEU A 278 -5.27 -16.09 11.33
CA LEU A 278 -4.91 -16.71 10.05
C LEU A 278 -6.18 -17.26 9.40
N GLY A 279 -6.37 -16.97 8.11
CA GLY A 279 -7.46 -17.54 7.34
C GLY A 279 -7.16 -18.99 6.96
N THR A 280 -8.20 -19.76 6.60
CA THR A 280 -8.08 -21.16 6.18
C THR A 280 -7.08 -21.34 5.05
N VAL A 281 -7.12 -20.47 4.03
CA VAL A 281 -6.18 -20.49 2.90
C VAL A 281 -4.73 -20.38 3.38
N THR A 282 -4.45 -19.47 4.32
CA THR A 282 -3.10 -19.31 4.87
C THR A 282 -2.62 -20.58 5.56
N VAL A 283 -3.48 -21.20 6.38
CA VAL A 283 -3.12 -22.43 7.11
C VAL A 283 -2.84 -23.59 6.15
N VAL A 284 -3.72 -23.79 5.16
CA VAL A 284 -3.59 -24.86 4.17
C VAL A 284 -2.30 -24.71 3.37
N ILE A 285 -1.99 -23.50 2.89
CA ILE A 285 -0.78 -23.24 2.11
C ILE A 285 0.49 -23.52 2.93
N LEU A 286 0.53 -23.06 4.19
CA LEU A 286 1.67 -23.32 5.07
C LEU A 286 1.83 -24.81 5.38
N ALA A 287 0.73 -25.52 5.62
CA ALA A 287 0.76 -26.95 5.88
C ALA A 287 1.24 -27.75 4.67
N LEU A 288 0.70 -27.47 3.47
CA LEU A 288 1.12 -28.12 2.23
C LEU A 288 2.61 -27.86 1.95
N PHE A 289 3.05 -26.61 2.06
CA PHE A 289 4.45 -26.27 1.84
C PHE A 289 5.37 -26.93 2.87
N GLY A 290 4.97 -26.98 4.14
CA GLY A 290 5.71 -27.66 5.19
C GLY A 290 5.86 -29.16 4.93
N LEU A 291 4.77 -29.83 4.53
CA LEU A 291 4.78 -31.25 4.17
C LEU A 291 5.65 -31.53 2.95
N LEU A 292 5.53 -30.73 1.89
CA LEU A 292 6.36 -30.87 0.69
C LEU A 292 7.85 -30.64 1.01
N SER A 293 8.16 -29.65 1.84
CA SER A 293 9.53 -29.37 2.26
C SER A 293 10.13 -30.51 3.10
N ALA A 294 9.33 -31.08 4.01
CA ALA A 294 9.75 -32.25 4.80
C ALA A 294 9.98 -33.48 3.91
N ALA A 295 9.10 -33.73 2.93
CA ALA A 295 9.26 -34.81 1.97
C ALA A 295 10.51 -34.62 1.11
N ALA A 296 10.75 -33.41 0.60
CA ALA A 296 11.95 -33.09 -0.18
C ALA A 296 13.22 -33.29 0.65
N LEU A 297 13.23 -32.84 1.91
CA LEU A 297 14.36 -33.06 2.82
C LEU A 297 14.60 -34.56 3.07
N LEU A 298 13.54 -35.34 3.27
CA LEU A 298 13.66 -36.80 3.43
C LEU A 298 14.28 -37.43 2.19
N VAL A 299 13.85 -37.05 0.99
CA VAL A 299 14.43 -37.53 -0.28
C VAL A 299 15.91 -37.17 -0.37
N VAL A 300 16.29 -35.94 -0.02
CA VAL A 300 17.70 -35.52 -0.01
C VAL A 300 18.52 -36.33 0.99
N VAL A 301 18.03 -36.53 2.22
CA VAL A 301 18.70 -37.33 3.25
C VAL A 301 18.86 -38.78 2.80
N LEU A 302 17.82 -39.38 2.20
CA LEU A 302 17.88 -40.73 1.64
C LEU A 302 18.87 -40.81 0.48
N ALA A 303 18.88 -39.84 -0.42
CA ALA A 303 19.82 -39.78 -1.54
C ALA A 303 21.27 -39.67 -1.05
N ILE A 304 21.55 -38.83 -0.05
CA ILE A 304 22.86 -38.74 0.61
C ILE A 304 23.22 -40.07 1.27
N GLY A 305 22.27 -40.72 1.97
CA GLY A 305 22.49 -42.02 2.60
C GLY A 305 22.78 -43.14 1.60
N VAL A 306 22.12 -43.15 0.44
CA VAL A 306 22.40 -44.07 -0.67
C VAL A 306 23.77 -43.78 -1.29
N ALA A 307 24.09 -42.52 -1.55
CA ALA A 307 25.38 -42.12 -2.09
C ALA A 307 26.54 -42.47 -1.14
N ALA A 308 26.36 -42.27 0.17
CA ALA A 308 27.33 -42.62 1.20
C ALA A 308 27.53 -44.14 1.35
N LYS A 309 26.51 -44.95 1.04
CA LYS A 309 26.61 -46.43 0.99
C LYS A 309 27.16 -46.94 -0.34
N GLY A 310 27.03 -46.16 -1.42
CA GLY A 310 27.37 -46.54 -2.79
C GLY A 310 28.81 -46.28 -3.21
N GLY A 311 29.68 -45.78 -2.33
CA GLY A 311 31.09 -45.57 -2.62
C GLY A 311 31.97 -46.00 -1.47
N TRP A 312 32.68 -47.13 -1.66
CA TRP A 312 34.11 -47.43 -1.41
C TRP A 312 34.34 -48.85 -1.97
N HIS A 313 34.27 -49.00 -3.29
CA HIS A 313 34.80 -50.14 -4.05
C HIS A 313 35.26 -49.65 -5.42
#